data_AF-A0A6B0CNZ2-F1
#
_entry.id   AF-A0A6B0CNZ2-F1
#
_cell.length_a   1.000
_cell.length_b   1.000
_cell.length_c   1.000
_cell.angle_alpha   90.00
_cell.angle_beta   90.00
_cell.angle_gamma   90.00
#
_symmetry.space_group_name_H-M   'P 1'
#
loop_
_entity.id
_entity.type
_entity.pdbx_description
1 polymer ?
#
loop_
_entity_poly.entity_id
_entity_poly.type
_entity_poly.pdbx_seq_one_letter_code
_entity_poly.pdbx_strand_id
1 'polypeptide(L)'
;MTIDRRIRKSQVAMRNAFIELLHQHQLEEITVQQIADLADVNRSTFYTHYYDKYDLLEKLEDQQLEEIRDFIHDEKLNGAVKLSTD
;
A
#
# COMPACT_ATOMS: atom_id res chain seq x y z
N MET A 1 -3.29 22.34 2.76
CA MET A 1 -3.09 21.13 3.61
C MET A 1 -4.26 20.14 3.60
N THR A 2 -5.48 20.48 3.14
CA THR A 2 -6.65 19.56 3.16
C THR A 2 -6.66 18.53 2.02
N ILE A 3 -6.08 18.86 0.87
CA ILE A 3 -6.03 18.00 -0.33
C ILE A 3 -5.15 16.77 -0.10
N ASP A 4 -3.99 16.94 0.54
CA ASP A 4 -3.02 15.86 0.84
C ASP A 4 -3.68 14.75 1.68
N ARG A 5 -4.45 15.12 2.71
CA ARG A 5 -5.15 14.14 3.54
C ARG A 5 -6.22 13.35 2.77
N ARG A 6 -6.89 13.99 1.80
CA ARG A 6 -7.88 13.30 0.96
C ARG A 6 -7.20 12.32 0.01
N ILE A 7 -6.08 12.72 -0.58
CA ILE A 7 -5.23 11.86 -1.44
C ILE A 7 -4.75 10.63 -0.66
N ARG A 8 -4.21 10.81 0.54
CA ARG A 8 -3.76 9.67 1.36
C ARG A 8 -4.90 8.71 1.68
N LYS A 9 -6.10 9.22 1.98
CA LYS A 9 -7.27 8.39 2.25
C LYS A 9 -7.68 7.55 1.03
N SER A 10 -7.74 8.14 -0.16
CA SER A 10 -8.08 7.40 -1.37
C SER A 10 -7.02 6.35 -1.72
N GLN A 11 -5.73 6.66 -1.55
CA GLN A 11 -4.65 5.68 -1.75
C GLN A 11 -4.70 4.51 -0.77
N VAL A 12 -4.99 4.76 0.52
CA VAL A 12 -5.19 3.68 1.51
C VAL A 12 -6.40 2.82 1.14
N ALA A 13 -7.53 3.43 0.79
CA ALA A 13 -8.74 2.70 0.42
C ALA A 13 -8.51 1.78 -0.80
N MET A 14 -7.86 2.30 -1.86
CA MET A 14 -7.55 1.51 -3.07
C MET A 14 -6.56 0.38 -2.81
N ARG A 15 -5.54 0.58 -1.97
CA ARG A 15 -4.60 -0.50 -1.58
C ARG A 15 -5.31 -1.61 -0.82
N ASN A 16 -6.15 -1.25 0.16
CA ASN A 16 -6.90 -2.24 0.93
C ASN A 16 -7.86 -3.04 0.05
N ALA A 17 -8.62 -2.36 -0.82
CA ALA A 17 -9.50 -3.00 -1.78
C ALA A 17 -8.74 -3.95 -2.72
N PHE A 18 -7.57 -3.55 -3.20
CA PHE A 18 -6.76 -4.38 -4.07
C PHE A 18 -6.21 -5.63 -3.37
N ILE A 19 -5.72 -5.51 -2.13
CA ILE A 19 -5.31 -6.66 -1.31
C ILE A 19 -6.48 -7.61 -1.08
N GLU A 20 -7.66 -7.08 -0.77
CA GLU A 20 -8.87 -7.91 -0.56
C GLU A 20 -9.25 -8.69 -1.82
N LEU A 21 -9.16 -8.07 -2.99
CA LEU A 21 -9.39 -8.74 -4.27
C LEU A 21 -8.33 -9.81 -4.56
N LEU A 22 -7.05 -9.55 -4.24
CA LEU A 22 -5.96 -10.52 -4.40
C LEU A 22 -6.11 -11.77 -3.51
N HIS A 23 -6.82 -11.66 -2.37
CA HIS A 23 -7.16 -12.84 -1.56
C HIS A 23 -8.20 -13.76 -2.22
N GLN A 24 -8.98 -13.23 -3.18
CA GLN A 24 -10.13 -13.93 -3.78
C GLN A 24 -9.90 -14.29 -5.25
N HIS A 25 -9.03 -13.56 -5.94
CA HIS A 25 -8.85 -13.62 -7.38
C HIS A 25 -7.37 -13.57 -7.75
N GLN A 26 -7.03 -14.13 -8.91
CA GLN A 26 -5.72 -13.93 -9.50
C GLN A 26 -5.58 -12.50 -10.03
N LEU A 27 -4.36 -11.96 -10.06
CA LEU A 27 -4.10 -10.58 -10.48
C LEU A 27 -4.69 -10.29 -11.86
N GLU A 28 -4.60 -11.22 -12.80
CA GLU A 28 -5.07 -11.10 -14.19
C GLU A 28 -6.59 -10.87 -14.25
N GLU A 29 -7.34 -11.44 -13.30
CA GLU A 29 -8.80 -11.36 -13.22
C GLU A 29 -9.28 -10.04 -12.62
N ILE A 30 -8.45 -9.36 -11.82
CA ILE A 30 -8.80 -8.11 -11.17
C ILE A 30 -8.85 -6.97 -12.18
N THR A 31 -9.92 -6.17 -12.13
CA THR A 31 -10.06 -4.96 -12.95
C THR A 31 -9.91 -3.69 -12.12
N VAL A 32 -9.47 -2.61 -12.76
CA VAL A 32 -9.45 -1.28 -12.12
C VAL A 32 -10.83 -0.85 -11.63
N GLN A 33 -11.89 -1.29 -12.33
CA GLN A 33 -13.26 -1.01 -11.91
C GLN A 33 -13.61 -1.66 -10.57
N GLN A 34 -13.30 -2.95 -10.39
CA GLN A 34 -13.52 -3.64 -9.11
C GLN A 34 -12.76 -3.00 -7.95
N ILE A 35 -11.52 -2.57 -8.19
CA ILE A 35 -10.72 -1.85 -7.18
C ILE A 35 -11.40 -0.53 -6.80
N ALA A 36 -11.82 0.25 -7.80
CA ALA A 36 -12.46 1.54 -7.57
C ALA A 36 -13.80 1.40 -6.83
N ASP A 37 -14.62 0.41 -7.23
CA ASP A 37 -15.92 0.14 -6.62
C ASP A 37 -15.76 -0.30 -5.15
N LEU A 38 -14.85 -1.23 -4.86
CA LEU A 38 -14.61 -1.71 -3.49
C LEU A 38 -13.98 -0.64 -2.59
N ALA A 39 -13.16 0.25 -3.16
CA ALA A 39 -12.54 1.35 -2.44
C ALA A 39 -13.48 2.57 -2.24
N ASP A 40 -14.69 2.54 -2.78
CA ASP A 40 -15.64 3.67 -2.80
C ASP A 40 -15.02 4.95 -3.38
N VAL A 41 -14.36 4.83 -4.54
CA VAL A 41 -13.74 5.95 -5.27
C VAL A 41 -14.16 5.95 -6.74
N ASN A 42 -14.08 7.12 -7.37
CA ASN A 42 -14.24 7.18 -8.82
C ASN A 42 -13.04 6.49 -9.49
N ARG A 43 -13.30 5.71 -10.55
CA ARG A 43 -12.24 5.12 -11.40
C ARG A 43 -11.24 6.17 -11.91
N SER A 44 -11.66 7.42 -12.16
CA SER A 44 -10.75 8.51 -12.51
C SER A 44 -9.76 8.83 -11.38
N THR A 45 -10.17 8.69 -10.12
CA THR A 45 -9.30 8.89 -8.95
C THR A 45 -8.21 7.83 -8.88
N PHE A 46 -8.51 6.57 -9.25
CA PHE A 46 -7.47 5.54 -9.40
C PHE A 46 -6.37 6.01 -10.35
N TYR A 47 -6.75 6.50 -11.53
CA TYR A 47 -5.79 6.97 -12.54
C TYR A 47 -5.05 8.26 -12.17
N THR A 48 -5.42 8.95 -11.09
CA THR A 48 -4.60 10.04 -10.54
C THR A 48 -3.39 9.55 -9.73
N HIS A 49 -3.38 8.27 -9.38
CA HIS A 49 -2.38 7.67 -8.50
C HIS A 49 -1.63 6.51 -9.17
N TYR A 50 -2.31 5.77 -10.05
CA TYR A 50 -1.81 4.54 -10.64
C TYR A 50 -2.05 4.51 -12.15
N TYR A 51 -1.08 4.01 -12.91
CA TYR A 51 -1.23 3.80 -14.35
C TYR A 51 -2.20 2.65 -14.65
N ASP A 52 -2.01 1.54 -13.95
CA ASP A 52 -2.86 0.34 -14.00
C ASP A 52 -2.73 -0.47 -12.68
N LYS A 53 -3.27 -1.69 -12.66
CA LYS A 53 -3.20 -2.58 -11.49
C LYS A 53 -1.79 -3.12 -11.21
N TYR A 54 -0.91 -3.14 -12.21
CA TYR A 54 0.48 -3.60 -12.05
C TYR A 54 1.32 -2.49 -11.41
N ASP A 55 1.15 -1.24 -11.81
CA ASP A 55 1.76 -0.09 -11.13
C ASP A 55 1.28 0.06 -9.67
N LEU A 56 0.01 -0.29 -9.39
CA LEU A 56 -0.47 -0.38 -8.01
C LEU A 56 0.26 -1.48 -7.22
N LEU A 57 0.47 -2.66 -7.82
CA LEU A 57 1.19 -3.76 -7.19
C LEU A 57 2.65 -3.39 -6.91
N GLU A 58 3.37 -2.86 -7.90
CA GLU A 58 4.77 -2.44 -7.77
C GLU A 58 4.94 -1.44 -6.63
N LYS A 59 4.10 -0.39 -6.58
CA LYS A 59 4.14 0.59 -5.48
C LYS A 59 3.82 0.01 -4.12
N LEU A 60 2.99 -1.03 -4.07
CA LEU A 60 2.67 -1.73 -2.83
C LEU A 60 3.87 -2.56 -2.36
N GLU A 61 4.52 -3.28 -3.27
CA GLU A 61 5.74 -4.04 -3.00
C GLU A 61 6.88 -3.12 -2.54
N ASP A 62 7.12 -2.01 -3.26
CA ASP A 62 8.14 -1.02 -2.90
C ASP A 62 7.94 -0.48 -1.49
N GLN A 63 6.69 -0.13 -1.13
CA GLN A 63 6.38 0.35 0.21
C GLN A 63 6.66 -0.72 1.27
N GLN A 64 6.25 -1.97 1.03
CA GLN A 64 6.50 -3.06 1.97
C GLN A 64 8.00 -3.36 2.12
N LEU A 65 8.76 -3.31 1.04
CA LEU A 65 10.22 -3.47 1.06
C LEU A 65 10.89 -2.32 1.85
N GLU A 66 10.39 -1.10 1.73
CA GLU A 66 10.90 0.03 2.51
C GLU A 66 10.58 -0.15 4.01
N GLU A 67 9.36 -0.57 4.36
CA GLU A 67 8.99 -0.87 5.75
C GLU A 67 9.87 -1.97 6.36
N ILE A 68 10.17 -3.02 5.59
CA ILE A 68 11.10 -4.09 6.01
C ILE A 68 12.52 -3.55 6.16
N ARG A 69 13.00 -2.73 5.21
CA ARG A 69 14.32 -2.11 5.26
C ARG A 69 14.45 -1.26 6.52
N ASP A 70 13.48 -0.40 6.79
CA ASP A 70 13.44 0.46 7.97
C ASP A 70 13.47 -0.36 9.25
N PHE A 71 12.66 -1.42 9.33
CA PHE A 71 12.66 -2.34 10.47
C PHE A 71 14.05 -2.97 10.72
N ILE A 72 14.72 -3.45 9.66
CA ILE A 72 16.06 -4.04 9.77
C ILE A 72 17.12 -3.00 10.17
N HIS A 73 17.01 -1.76 9.69
CA HIS A 73 17.93 -0.68 10.05
C HIS A 73 17.71 -0.19 11.49
N ASP A 74 16.46 -0.13 11.95
CA ASP A 74 16.12 0.30 13.31
C ASP A 74 16.51 -0.76 14.36
N GLU A 75 16.43 -2.05 14.04
CA GLU A 75 17.01 -3.13 14.87
C GLU A 75 18.54 -2.97 15.08
N LYS A 76 19.27 -2.38 14.12
CA LYS A 76 20.70 -2.06 14.29
C LYS A 76 20.96 -0.84 15.18
N LEU A 77 19.97 0.03 15.38
CA LEU A 77 20.03 1.16 16.32
C LEU A 77 19.51 0.77 17.72
N ASN A 78 18.54 -0.15 17.79
CA ASN A 78 17.98 -0.68 19.04
C ASN A 78 18.80 -1.83 19.64
N GLY A 79 19.67 -2.48 18.86
CA GLY A 79 20.64 -3.48 19.33
C GLY A 79 21.69 -2.97 20.34
N ALA A 80 21.81 -1.66 20.53
CA ALA A 80 22.66 -1.07 21.56
C ALA A 80 21.98 -0.93 22.94
N VAL A 81 20.66 -1.19 23.05
CA VAL A 81 19.88 -0.97 24.30
C VAL A 81 19.48 -2.28 25.01
N LYS A 82 19.91 -3.45 24.52
CA LYS A 82 19.61 -4.73 25.18
C LYS A 82 20.85 -5.59 25.44
N LEU A 83 21.86 -4.99 26.08
CA LEU A 83 22.93 -5.69 26.81
C LEU A 83 23.12 -5.05 28.20
N SER A 84 22.05 -5.01 28.96
CA SER A 84 22.12 -4.96 30.43
C SER A 84 20.93 -5.74 30.96
N THR A 85 21.14 -7.05 31.03
CA THR A 85 20.50 -7.96 31.98
C THR A 85 20.54 -7.37 33.38
N ASP A 86 19.39 -7.22 34.04
CA ASP A 86 18.91 -8.09 35.13
C ASP A 86 17.45 -7.73 35.48
#